data_AF-A0A6J4IVI3-F1
#
_entry.id   AF-A0A6J4IVI3-F1
#
_cell.length_a   1.000
_cell.length_b   1.000
_cell.length_c   1.000
_cell.angle_alpha   90.00
_cell.angle_beta   90.00
_cell.angle_gamma   90.00
#
_symmetry.space_group_name_H-M   'P 1'
#
loop_
_entity.id
_entity.type
_entity.pdbx_description
1 polymer ?
#
loop_
_entity_poly.entity_id
_entity_poly.type
_entity_poly.pdbx_seq_one_letter_code
_entity_poly.pdbx_strand_id
1 'polypeptide(L)' 'MLATLRQRNFALVWFGGLVSLIGDRAMLTALPFYVYQQTGSTVGMAALFTAYYLPMVFFGSVAGVFVDRWDRR' A
#
# COMPACT_ATOMS: atom_id res chain seq x y z
N MET A 1 -9.16 -8.25 22.41
CA MET A 1 -8.37 -7.76 21.25
C MET A 1 -7.20 -6.88 21.67
N LEU A 2 -7.40 -5.78 22.42
CA LEU A 2 -6.28 -4.91 22.85
C LEU A 2 -5.23 -5.59 23.73
N ALA A 3 -5.58 -6.67 24.43
CA ALA A 3 -4.66 -7.42 25.28
C ALA A 3 -3.45 -8.01 24.52
N THR A 4 -3.57 -8.27 23.21
CA THR A 4 -2.46 -8.82 22.39
C THR A 4 -1.36 -7.77 22.14
N LEU A 5 -1.68 -6.47 22.22
CA LEU A 5 -0.70 -5.39 22.12
C LEU A 5 0.27 -5.34 23.32
N ARG A 6 0.05 -6.14 24.37
CA ARG A 6 1.04 -6.30 25.46
C ARG A 6 2.26 -7.09 25.03
N GLN A 7 2.19 -7.89 23.96
CA GLN A 7 3.37 -8.56 23.41
C GLN A 7 4.18 -7.58 22.57
N ARG A 8 5.42 -7.28 23.00
CA ARG A 8 6.29 -6.26 22.39
C ARG A 8 6.47 -6.44 20.89
N ASN A 9 6.80 -7.65 20.43
CA ASN A 9 7.04 -7.91 19.01
C ASN A 9 5.78 -7.68 18.17
N PHE A 10 4.62 -8.12 18.67
CA PHE A 10 3.34 -7.87 18.02
C PHE A 10 3.01 -6.37 17.98
N ALA A 11 3.20 -5.66 19.10
CA ALA A 11 2.96 -4.22 19.17
C ALA A 11 3.80 -3.45 18.14
N LEU A 12 5.09 -3.80 18.00
CA LEU A 12 5.98 -3.17 17.01
C LEU A 12 5.48 -3.36 15.58
N VAL A 13 5.11 -4.58 15.19
CA VAL A 13 4.56 -4.85 13.85
C VAL A 13 3.22 -4.14 13.65
N TRP A 14 2.37 -4.12 14.69
CA TRP A 14 1.06 -3.50 14.61
C TRP A 14 1.15 -1.98 14.44
N PHE A 15 1.94 -1.30 15.27
CA PHE A 15 2.14 0.15 15.16
C PHE A 15 2.90 0.54 13.90
N GLY A 16 3.94 -0.22 13.53
CA GLY A 16 4.65 -0.01 12.27
C GLY A 16 3.70 -0.13 11.07
N GLY A 17 2.89 -1.20 11.04
CA GLY A 17 1.87 -1.40 10.02
C GLY A 17 0.82 -0.30 9.99
N LEU A 18 0.38 0.19 11.14
CA LEU A 18 -0.57 1.32 11.22
C LEU A 18 0.01 2.59 10.60
N VAL A 19 1.24 2.97 10.97
CA VAL A 19 1.90 4.17 10.43
C VAL A 19 2.14 4.03 8.93
N SER A 20 2.63 2.87 8.48
CA SER A 20 2.82 2.58 7.06
C SER A 20 1.52 2.68 6.28
N LEU A 21 0.43 2.10 6.80
CA LEU A 21 -0.87 2.14 6.12
C LEU A 21 -1.37 3.58 5.95
N ILE A 22 -1.23 4.41 6.98
CA ILE A 22 -1.62 5.83 6.90
C ILE A 22 -0.77 6.55 5.86
N GLY A 23 0.54 6.34 5.85
CA GLY A 23 1.47 6.90 4.87
C GLY A 23 1.09 6.50 3.44
N ASP A 24 0.81 5.21 3.21
CA ASP A 24 0.40 4.70 1.90
C ASP A 24 -0.91 5.34 1.42
N ARG A 25 -1.91 5.46 2.30
CA ARG A 25 -3.19 6.10 1.94
C ARG A 25 -3.03 7.58 1.63
N ALA A 26 -2.18 8.27 2.39
CA ALA A 26 -1.87 9.67 2.13
C ALA A 26 -1.16 9.82 0.79
N MET A 27 -0.14 9.01 0.51
CA MET A 27 0.63 9.05 -0.74
C MET A 27 -0.24 8.75 -1.96
N LEU A 28 -1.08 7.72 -1.88
CA LEU A 28 -1.99 7.32 -2.96
C LEU A 28 -2.99 8.42 -3.33
N THR A 29 -3.34 9.30 -2.39
CA THR A 29 -4.25 10.42 -2.63
C THR A 29 -3.51 11.69 -3.03
N ALA A 30 -2.41 12.00 -2.33
CA ALA A 30 -1.67 13.24 -2.51
C ALA A 30 -0.88 13.26 -3.82
N LEU A 31 -0.25 12.14 -4.22
CA LEU A 31 0.61 12.11 -5.40
C LEU A 31 -0.15 12.37 -6.71
N PRO A 32 -1.31 11.73 -7.00
CA PRO A 32 -2.08 12.04 -8.20
C PRO A 32 -2.58 13.48 -8.22
N PHE A 33 -3.00 14.00 -7.06
CA PHE A 33 -3.44 15.38 -6.93
C PHE A 33 -2.30 16.38 -7.15
N TYR A 34 -1.10 16.07 -6.64
CA TYR A 34 0.10 16.86 -6.88
C TYR A 34 0.43 16.92 -8.37
N VAL A 35 0.41 15.78 -9.08
CA VAL A 35 0.63 15.76 -10.53
C VAL A 35 -0.43 16.56 -11.27
N TYR A 36 -1.69 16.46 -10.87
CA TYR A 36 -2.74 17.30 -11.43
C TYR A 36 -2.45 18.80 -11.24
N GLN A 37 -2.03 19.23 -10.05
CA GLN A 37 -1.69 20.63 -9.80
C GLN A 37 -0.51 21.12 -10.64
N GLN A 38 0.49 20.27 -10.87
CA GLN A 38 1.68 20.64 -11.64
C GLN A 38 1.44 20.64 -13.16
N THR A 39 0.58 19.74 -13.64
CA THR A 39 0.40 19.52 -15.09
C THR A 39 -0.93 20.03 -15.64
N GLY A 40 -1.93 20.27 -14.78
CA GLY A 40 -3.32 20.49 -15.17
C GLY A 40 -4.01 19.28 -15.81
N SER A 41 -3.34 18.12 -15.88
CA SER A 41 -3.82 16.95 -16.62
C SER A 41 -4.57 15.96 -15.73
N THR A 42 -5.88 15.85 -15.95
CA THR A 42 -6.71 14.81 -15.33
C THR A 42 -6.34 13.40 -15.80
N VAL A 43 -5.84 13.27 -17.04
CA VAL A 43 -5.35 12.00 -17.59
C VAL A 43 -4.09 11.55 -16.86
N GLY A 44 -3.16 12.46 -16.58
CA GLY A 44 -1.95 12.15 -15.79
C GLY A 44 -2.28 11.66 -14.39
N MET A 45 -3.27 12.29 -13.75
CA MET A 45 -3.80 11.86 -12.45
C MET A 45 -4.41 10.44 -12.51
N ALA A 46 -5.27 10.16 -13.50
CA ALA A 46 -5.89 8.85 -13.67
C ALA A 46 -4.88 7.76 -14.03
N ALA A 47 -3.85 8.10 -14.80
CA ALA A 47 -2.77 7.20 -15.16
C ALA A 47 -1.97 6.74 -13.95
N LEU A 48 -1.75 7.59 -12.94
CA LEU A 48 -1.08 7.20 -11.70
C LEU A 48 -1.88 6.17 -10.90
N PHE A 49 -3.19 6.36 -10.74
CA PHE A 49 -4.03 5.35 -10.10
C PHE A 49 -4.02 4.04 -10.87
N THR A 50 -4.08 4.12 -12.20
CA THR A 50 -4.03 2.95 -13.07
C THR A 50 -2.71 2.22 -12.89
N ALA A 51 -1.57 2.92 -12.95
CA ALA A 51 -0.24 2.34 -12.75
C ALA A 51 -0.08 1.67 -11.37
N TYR A 52 -0.75 2.18 -10.33
CA TYR A 52 -0.74 1.56 -9.01
C TYR A 52 -1.59 0.27 -8.94
N TYR A 53 -2.83 0.28 -9.43
CA TYR A 53 -3.75 -0.85 -9.30
C TYR A 53 -3.58 -1.92 -10.37
N LEU A 54 -3.13 -1.54 -11.57
CA LEU A 54 -3.03 -2.44 -12.71
C LEU A 54 -2.13 -3.65 -12.43
N PRO A 55 -0.92 -3.50 -11.86
CA PRO A 55 -0.11 -4.65 -11.48
C PRO A 55 -0.79 -5.58 -10.48
N MET A 56 -1.56 -5.03 -9.54
CA MET A 56 -2.27 -5.84 -8.54
C MET A 56 -3.33 -6.74 -9.19
N VAL A 57 -4.04 -6.24 -10.21
CA VAL A 57 -5.03 -7.02 -10.95
C VAL A 57 -4.37 -8.14 -11.75
N PHE A 58 -3.29 -7.84 -12.47
CA PHE A 58 -2.64 -8.82 -13.36
C PHE A 58 -1.75 -9.82 -12.61
N PHE A 59 -1.04 -9.37 -11.58
CA PHE A 59 -0.03 -10.17 -10.89
C PHE A 59 -0.44 -10.61 -9.49
N GLY A 60 -1.59 -10.18 -8.96
CA GLY A 60 -2.02 -10.53 -7.59
C GLY A 60 -2.13 -12.04 -7.36
N SER A 61 -2.72 -12.78 -8.32
CA SER A 61 -2.84 -14.24 -8.23
C SER A 61 -1.47 -14.94 -8.26
N VAL A 62 -0.57 -14.45 -9.12
CA VAL A 62 0.78 -15.00 -9.25
C VAL A 62 1.59 -14.70 -7.99
N ALA A 63 1.49 -13.48 -7.46
CA ALA A 63 2.13 -13.08 -6.21
C ALA A 63 1.68 -13.96 -5.04
N GLY A 64 0.40 -14.36 -4.98
CA GLY A 64 -0.11 -15.30 -3.98
C GLY A 64 0.64 -16.63 -3.97
N VAL A 65 0.88 -17.23 -5.15
CA VAL A 65 1.64 -18.49 -5.27
C VAL A 65 3.06 -18.35 -4.70
N PHE A 66 3.73 -17.22 -4.96
CA PHE A 66 5.06 -16.97 -4.41
C PHE A 66 5.02 -16.72 -2.89
N VAL A 67 4.05 -15.96 -2.42
CA VAL A 67 3.86 -15.60 -1.01
C VAL A 67 3.54 -16.82 -0.14
N ASP A 68 2.85 -17.83 -0.69
CA ASP A 68 2.54 -19.07 0.02
C ASP A 68 3.74 -20.04 0.07
N ARG A 69 4.66 -19.96 -0.90
CA ARG A 69 5.82 -20.85 -1.00
C ARG A 69 7.06 -20.31 -0.27
N TRP A 70 7.11 -19.01 0.01
CA TRP A 70 8.24 -18.38 0.66
C TRP A 70 8.16 -18.51 2.19
N ASP A 71 9.21 -19.04 2.82
CA ASP A 71 9.28 -19.15 4.28
C ASP A 71 9.50 -17.77 4.91
N ARG A 72 8.66 -17.38 5.86
CA ARG A 72 8.56 -16.00 6.40
C ARG A 72 9.38 -15.80 7.69
N ARG A 73 10.35 -16.69 7.93
CA ARG A 73 11.17 -16.74 9.14
C ARG A 73 12.44 -15.91 9.04
#